data_AF-A0A7U9S9F3-F1
#
_entry.id   AF-A0A7U9S9F3-F1
#
_cell.length_a   1.000
_cell.length_b   1.000
_cell.length_c   1.000
_cell.angle_alpha   90.00
_cell.angle_beta   90.00
_cell.angle_gamma   90.00
#
_symmetry.space_group_name_H-M   'P 1'
#
loop_
_entity.id
_entity.type
_entity.pdbx_description
1 polymer ?
#
loop_
_entity_poly.entity_id
_entity_poly.type
_entity_poly.pdbx_seq_one_letter_code
_entity_poly.pdbx_strand_id
1 'polypeptide(L)'
;MKRRNKIYLYLTAVLIAVYLGLVTLLYLSECSNSSATIRTFGDAFWYSLVTLTTVGYGDLTPVTPLGHAVGVVFLLLSAGIIVTLFGAVLSFVTSEGLPFLMLGFQRKKNWYYFADYGAESNTLAVNIYKEDPDAVIIYGEKREEQMEFPDYPCLFLSASPARIVACKKNTGAKCKIFLMKENDIGVNSRAIDLHKLPVEVYARTTNGQDHLSGNINFFHSYDCCARQYWRSKPICSHENTIVIIGFGNYGRCILERAILTNVISVKQHVAYHIFGDSKEFLAMHRHLQEMFSLGETSDSRDSLIFHDAFWEAHQEVLKQADRIIICTDDEPEGWSIFWRLNRYYKFRGQIDLHSNRKAPGVSYFGTNEEIYTPNQIMRTELNRAAIMINEIFCRSVAYPTLRWEELDDFHRESKIAAADHILMKIRVLLEDETITELTAATVKKAYQKYCEAKTSESMQDMLRKLDHMRWLRFYTFYNWSYGPVRDDGARQHPMLCPYAELTPEQKVERDASWELLGRIFAEL
;
A
#
# COMPACT_ATOMS: atom_id res chain seq x y z
N MET A 1 3.41 -4.94 29.33
CA MET A 1 4.68 -5.51 29.82
C MET A 1 4.70 -5.83 31.33
N LYS A 2 4.23 -4.96 32.25
CA LYS A 2 4.33 -5.18 33.72
C LYS A 2 3.62 -6.44 34.29
N ARG A 3 2.55 -6.96 33.66
CA ARG A 3 1.79 -8.13 34.16
C ARG A 3 2.45 -9.48 33.84
N ARG A 4 3.07 -9.64 32.66
CA ARG A 4 3.81 -10.85 32.27
C ARG A 4 5.04 -11.08 33.15
N ASN A 5 5.80 -10.02 33.45
CA ASN A 5 7.02 -10.15 34.27
C ASN A 5 6.72 -10.62 35.71
N LYS A 6 5.57 -10.24 36.29
CA LYS A 6 5.16 -10.71 37.62
C LYS A 6 4.79 -12.21 37.64
N ILE A 7 4.17 -12.70 36.56
CA ILE A 7 3.81 -14.11 36.41
C ILE A 7 5.08 -14.97 36.27
N TYR A 8 6.02 -14.56 35.43
CA TYR A 8 7.30 -15.26 35.30
C TYR A 8 8.06 -15.29 36.63
N LEU A 9 8.15 -14.16 37.35
CA LEU A 9 8.82 -14.10 38.65
C LEU A 9 8.21 -15.08 39.67
N TYR A 10 6.88 -15.16 39.75
CA TYR A 10 6.20 -16.09 40.65
C TYR A 10 6.45 -17.55 40.26
N LEU A 11 6.37 -17.87 38.96
CA LEU A 11 6.70 -19.21 38.44
C LEU A 11 8.14 -19.61 38.76
N THR A 12 9.12 -18.72 38.57
CA THR A 12 10.52 -18.99 38.90
C THR A 12 10.71 -19.23 40.40
N ALA A 13 10.05 -18.45 41.25
CA ALA A 13 10.12 -18.62 42.72
C ALA A 13 9.52 -19.97 43.18
N VAL A 14 8.39 -20.38 42.59
CA VAL A 14 7.76 -21.69 42.88
C VAL A 14 8.68 -22.83 42.44
N LEU A 15 9.29 -22.75 41.26
CA LEU A 15 10.23 -23.77 40.77
C LEU A 15 11.46 -23.91 41.68
N ILE A 16 12.03 -22.78 42.14
CA ILE A 16 13.16 -22.80 43.08
C ILE A 16 12.74 -23.44 44.41
N ALA A 17 11.54 -23.13 44.93
CA ALA A 17 11.04 -23.72 46.16
C ALA A 17 10.82 -25.24 46.03
N VAL A 18 10.26 -25.70 44.91
CA VAL A 18 10.09 -27.14 44.62
C VAL A 18 11.44 -27.83 44.52
N TYR A 19 12.41 -27.23 43.83
CA TYR A 19 13.77 -27.77 43.72
C TYR A 19 14.43 -27.92 45.09
N LEU A 20 14.43 -26.87 45.92
CA LEU A 20 14.98 -26.92 47.28
C LEU A 20 14.23 -27.94 48.16
N GLY A 21 12.92 -28.07 47.99
CA GLY A 21 12.11 -29.09 48.65
C GLY A 21 12.53 -30.51 48.28
N LEU A 22 12.77 -30.80 47.00
CA LEU A 22 13.25 -32.10 46.54
C LEU A 22 14.66 -32.42 47.05
N VAL A 23 15.58 -31.45 47.05
CA VAL A 23 16.93 -31.62 47.62
C VAL A 23 16.88 -31.88 49.13
N THR A 24 16.02 -31.16 49.85
CA THR A 24 15.82 -31.36 51.30
C THR A 24 15.22 -32.74 51.59
N LEU A 25 14.25 -33.18 50.79
CA LEU A 25 13.60 -34.48 50.92
C LEU A 25 14.57 -35.63 50.61
N LEU A 26 15.45 -35.47 49.62
CA LEU A 26 16.55 -36.39 49.34
C LEU A 26 17.52 -36.47 50.54
N TYR A 27 17.94 -35.33 51.08
CA TYR A 27 18.81 -35.26 52.26
C TYR A 27 18.21 -35.97 53.47
N LEU A 28 16.97 -35.64 53.85
CA LEU A 28 16.30 -36.22 55.02
C LEU A 28 16.11 -37.73 54.90
N SER A 29 15.82 -38.21 53.68
CA SER A 29 15.67 -39.63 53.39
C SER A 29 16.98 -40.40 53.57
N GLU A 30 18.06 -39.88 52.99
CA GLU A 30 19.35 -40.57 52.94
C GLU A 30 20.12 -40.47 54.27
N CYS A 31 20.03 -39.34 55.00
CA CYS A 31 20.68 -39.19 56.30
C CYS A 31 20.19 -40.19 57.35
N SER A 32 18.97 -40.70 57.21
CA SER A 32 18.37 -41.65 58.13
C SER A 32 18.89 -43.08 57.95
N ASN A 33 19.64 -43.37 56.87
CA ASN A 33 20.14 -44.70 56.56
C ASN A 33 21.66 -44.82 56.76
N SER A 34 22.12 -45.89 57.42
CA SER A 34 23.54 -46.13 57.69
C SER A 34 24.35 -46.53 56.45
N SER A 35 23.72 -46.98 55.38
CA SER A 35 24.39 -47.37 54.12
C SER A 35 24.44 -46.28 53.04
N ALA A 36 23.93 -45.08 53.32
CA ALA A 36 23.88 -43.99 52.34
C ALA A 36 25.22 -43.24 52.20
N THR A 37 25.55 -42.86 50.97
CA THR A 37 26.72 -42.03 50.65
C THR A 37 26.41 -40.53 50.76
N ILE A 38 25.14 -40.13 50.63
CA ILE A 38 24.67 -38.75 50.77
C ILE A 38 24.44 -38.46 52.26
N ARG A 39 25.28 -37.63 52.88
CA ARG A 39 25.26 -37.37 54.34
C ARG A 39 25.00 -35.92 54.72
N THR A 40 25.29 -35.00 53.83
CA THR A 40 25.10 -33.56 54.04
C THR A 40 24.14 -32.99 53.00
N PHE A 41 23.58 -31.82 53.29
CA PHE A 41 22.77 -31.09 52.30
C PHE A 41 23.59 -30.75 51.04
N GLY A 42 24.89 -30.47 51.21
CA GLY A 42 25.83 -30.24 50.11
C GLY A 42 25.95 -31.45 49.18
N ASP A 43 25.99 -32.67 49.74
CA ASP A 43 26.04 -33.91 48.98
C ASP A 43 24.74 -34.14 48.17
N ALA A 44 23.58 -33.86 48.78
CA ALA A 44 22.29 -33.98 48.10
C ALA A 44 22.16 -32.96 46.96
N PHE A 45 22.64 -31.73 47.18
CA PHE A 45 22.68 -30.68 46.16
C PHE A 45 23.68 -31.00 45.03
N TRP A 46 24.84 -31.59 45.36
CA TRP A 46 25.81 -32.05 44.37
C TRP A 46 25.23 -33.16 43.49
N TYR A 47 24.60 -34.16 44.10
CA TYR A 47 23.90 -35.23 43.38
C TYR A 47 22.82 -34.66 42.45
N SER A 48 21.98 -33.73 42.93
CA SER A 48 20.92 -33.16 42.09
C SER A 48 21.49 -32.34 40.93
N LEU A 49 22.58 -31.59 41.14
CA LEU A 49 23.23 -30.81 40.07
C LEU A 49 23.84 -31.73 38.99
N VAL A 50 24.59 -32.76 39.40
CA VAL A 50 25.23 -33.73 38.50
C VAL A 50 24.19 -34.55 37.72
N THR A 51 23.07 -34.88 38.34
CA THR A 51 21.94 -35.59 37.70
C THR A 51 21.18 -34.67 36.74
N LEU A 52 20.91 -33.42 37.13
CA LEU A 52 20.21 -32.43 36.29
C LEU A 52 21.00 -32.03 35.04
N THR A 53 22.32 -31.95 35.16
CA THR A 53 23.25 -31.68 34.06
C THR A 53 23.57 -32.93 33.23
N THR A 54 23.05 -34.09 33.62
CA THR A 54 23.30 -35.40 32.98
C THR A 54 24.76 -35.83 32.92
N VAL A 55 25.62 -35.26 33.78
CA VAL A 55 27.05 -35.65 33.86
C VAL A 55 27.21 -37.02 34.50
N GLY A 56 26.49 -37.26 35.61
CA GLY A 56 26.40 -38.58 36.25
C GLY A 56 27.73 -39.19 36.71
N TYR A 57 28.49 -38.51 37.58
CA TYR A 57 29.77 -39.03 38.10
C TYR A 57 29.66 -40.39 38.83
N GLY A 58 28.49 -40.69 39.41
CA GLY A 58 28.25 -41.95 40.13
C GLY A 58 28.96 -42.04 41.49
N ASP A 59 29.53 -40.93 41.95
CA ASP A 59 30.19 -40.76 43.26
C ASP A 59 29.18 -40.78 44.41
N LEU A 60 28.00 -40.21 44.20
CA LEU A 60 26.88 -40.22 45.14
C LEU A 60 25.65 -40.85 44.48
N THR A 61 24.99 -41.78 45.17
CA THR A 61 23.74 -42.39 44.72
C THR A 61 22.76 -42.56 45.89
N PRO A 62 21.46 -42.29 45.69
CA PRO A 62 20.46 -42.58 46.70
C PRO A 62 20.31 -44.10 46.86
N VAL A 63 20.19 -44.58 48.09
CA VAL A 63 19.98 -46.01 48.37
C VAL A 63 18.60 -46.30 48.93
N THR A 64 17.89 -45.28 49.42
CA THR A 64 16.55 -45.45 50.00
C THR A 64 15.47 -45.52 48.93
N PRO A 65 14.34 -46.24 49.15
CA PRO A 65 13.23 -46.26 48.20
C PRO A 65 12.67 -44.87 47.88
N LEU A 66 12.61 -43.99 48.88
CA LEU A 66 12.16 -42.60 48.71
C LEU A 66 13.22 -41.75 47.99
N GLY A 67 14.52 -41.96 48.26
CA GLY A 67 15.62 -41.35 47.52
C GLY A 67 15.64 -41.75 46.04
N HIS A 68 15.35 -43.02 45.72
CA HIS A 68 15.16 -43.48 44.34
C HIS A 68 13.99 -42.78 43.65
N ALA A 69 12.85 -42.61 44.34
CA ALA A 69 11.71 -41.90 43.79
C ALA A 69 12.04 -40.42 43.46
N VAL A 70 12.78 -39.75 44.34
CA VAL A 70 13.29 -38.39 44.08
C VAL A 70 14.31 -38.37 42.94
N GLY A 71 15.19 -39.38 42.88
CA GLY A 71 16.13 -39.55 41.77
C GLY A 71 15.43 -39.67 40.42
N VAL A 72 14.34 -40.43 40.34
CA VAL A 72 13.50 -40.52 39.12
C VAL A 72 12.92 -39.15 38.74
N VAL A 73 12.46 -38.37 39.71
CA VAL A 73 11.98 -36.99 39.45
C VAL A 73 13.10 -36.11 38.90
N PHE A 74 14.31 -36.16 39.46
CA PHE A 74 15.46 -35.40 38.94
C PHE A 74 15.88 -35.85 37.54
N LEU A 75 15.80 -37.15 37.23
CA LEU A 75 16.06 -37.68 35.89
C LEU A 75 15.02 -37.21 34.86
N LEU A 76 13.73 -37.15 35.22
CA LEU A 76 12.70 -36.62 34.33
C LEU A 76 12.87 -35.11 34.12
N LEU A 77 13.23 -34.37 35.18
CA LEU A 77 13.53 -32.94 35.09
C LEU A 77 14.74 -32.66 34.19
N SER A 78 15.80 -33.46 34.28
CA SER A 78 17.01 -33.31 33.46
C SER A 78 16.70 -33.51 31.97
N ALA A 79 15.92 -34.55 31.63
CA ALA A 79 15.45 -34.79 30.28
C ALA A 79 14.64 -33.59 29.73
N GLY A 80 13.72 -33.03 30.54
CA GLY A 80 12.95 -31.84 30.16
C GLY A 80 13.82 -30.61 29.90
N ILE A 81 14.84 -30.37 30.73
CA ILE A 81 15.79 -29.26 30.55
C ILE A 81 16.58 -29.43 29.25
N ILE A 82 17.11 -30.62 28.95
CA ILE A 82 17.86 -30.86 27.72
C ILE A 82 16.98 -30.67 26.48
N VAL A 83 15.76 -31.21 26.48
CA VAL A 83 14.83 -31.07 25.34
C VAL A 83 14.49 -29.60 25.10
N THR A 84 14.25 -28.83 26.17
CA THR A 84 13.94 -27.39 26.04
C THR A 84 15.15 -26.57 25.59
N LEU A 85 16.35 -26.84 26.10
CA LEU A 85 17.59 -26.20 25.64
C LEU A 85 17.88 -26.52 24.16
N PHE A 86 17.77 -27.79 23.78
CA PHE A 86 17.96 -28.21 22.39
C PHE A 86 16.93 -27.56 21.47
N GLY A 87 15.65 -27.51 21.90
CA GLY A 87 14.59 -26.81 21.19
C GLY A 87 14.85 -25.31 21.06
N ALA A 88 15.41 -24.66 22.10
CA ALA A 88 15.77 -23.25 22.05
C ALA A 88 16.93 -22.96 21.07
N VAL A 89 17.98 -23.80 21.08
CA VAL A 89 19.09 -23.70 20.13
C VAL A 89 18.60 -23.93 18.71
N LEU A 90 17.81 -24.99 18.47
CA LEU A 90 17.24 -25.27 17.17
C LEU A 90 16.38 -24.11 16.68
N SER A 91 15.47 -23.61 17.54
CA SER A 91 14.64 -22.45 17.22
C SER A 91 15.49 -21.24 16.84
N PHE A 92 16.55 -20.93 17.60
CA PHE A 92 17.44 -19.81 17.31
C PHE A 92 18.15 -19.98 15.96
N VAL A 93 18.70 -21.16 15.69
CA VAL A 93 19.38 -21.47 14.42
C VAL A 93 18.40 -21.32 13.26
N THR A 94 17.17 -21.81 13.38
CA THR A 94 16.17 -21.74 12.29
C THR A 94 15.57 -20.36 12.11
N SER A 95 15.33 -19.60 13.19
CA SER A 95 14.60 -18.32 13.11
C SER A 95 15.49 -17.08 12.97
N GLU A 96 16.73 -17.14 13.46
CA GLU A 96 17.66 -16.02 13.39
C GLU A 96 18.99 -16.44 12.73
N GLY A 97 19.66 -17.47 13.23
CA GLY A 97 21.03 -17.82 12.82
C GLY A 97 21.18 -18.04 11.31
N LEU A 98 20.46 -19.02 10.77
CA LEU A 98 20.54 -19.40 9.35
C LEU A 98 20.01 -18.29 8.43
N PRO A 99 18.84 -17.68 8.65
CA PRO A 99 18.35 -16.61 7.77
C PRO A 99 19.26 -15.37 7.73
N PHE A 100 19.83 -14.94 8.88
CA PHE A 100 20.80 -13.83 8.90
C PHE A 100 22.12 -14.18 8.19
N LEU A 101 22.57 -15.43 8.29
CA LEU A 101 23.73 -15.91 7.54
C LEU A 101 23.47 -15.85 6.03
N MET A 102 22.30 -16.34 5.59
CA MET A 102 21.87 -16.29 4.18
C MET A 102 21.76 -14.85 3.67
N LEU A 103 21.17 -13.94 4.45
CA LEU A 103 21.17 -12.50 4.14
C LEU A 103 22.59 -11.95 3.98
N GLY A 104 23.53 -12.40 4.81
CA GLY A 104 24.94 -12.04 4.72
C GLY A 104 25.56 -12.33 3.35
N PHE A 105 25.18 -13.43 2.71
CA PHE A 105 25.64 -13.80 1.37
C PHE A 105 24.92 -13.03 0.25
N GLN A 106 23.70 -12.53 0.50
CA GLN A 106 22.86 -11.86 -0.50
C GLN A 106 22.87 -10.32 -0.40
N ARG A 107 23.87 -9.72 0.25
CA ARG A 107 23.96 -8.26 0.48
C ARG A 107 23.93 -7.40 -0.77
N LYS A 108 24.41 -7.91 -1.90
CA LYS A 108 24.47 -7.19 -3.18
C LYS A 108 23.12 -7.17 -3.95
N LYS A 109 22.16 -8.00 -3.56
CA LYS A 109 20.82 -8.08 -4.19
C LYS A 109 19.88 -7.04 -3.60
N ASN A 110 18.84 -6.62 -4.31
CA ASN A 110 17.78 -5.78 -3.74
C ASN A 110 16.98 -6.54 -2.68
N TRP A 111 16.62 -5.88 -1.57
CA TRP A 111 15.90 -6.52 -0.47
C TRP A 111 14.54 -5.85 -0.31
N TYR A 112 13.48 -6.66 -0.26
CA TYR A 112 12.12 -6.21 -0.03
C TYR A 112 11.61 -6.88 1.23
N TYR A 113 11.41 -6.08 2.27
CA TYR A 113 10.93 -6.53 3.57
C TYR A 113 9.45 -6.22 3.71
N PHE A 114 8.66 -7.22 4.09
CA PHE A 114 7.25 -7.10 4.43
C PHE A 114 7.10 -7.35 5.93
N ALA A 115 6.41 -6.47 6.65
CA ALA A 115 6.24 -6.65 8.09
C ALA A 115 5.43 -7.90 8.45
N ASP A 116 4.46 -8.26 7.63
CA ASP A 116 3.54 -9.37 7.80
C ASP A 116 3.54 -10.32 6.58
N TYR A 117 2.98 -11.52 6.77
CA TYR A 117 2.74 -12.48 5.69
C TYR A 117 1.23 -12.59 5.41
N GLY A 118 0.64 -11.51 4.90
CA GLY A 118 -0.77 -11.44 4.48
C GLY A 118 -0.95 -11.65 2.97
N ALA A 119 -2.21 -11.72 2.52
CA ALA A 119 -2.55 -11.92 1.11
C ALA A 119 -1.99 -10.79 0.23
N GLU A 120 -2.15 -9.53 0.66
CA GLU A 120 -1.67 -8.33 -0.02
C GLU A 120 -0.13 -8.29 -0.10
N SER A 121 0.54 -8.58 1.02
CA SER A 121 2.00 -8.69 1.10
C SER A 121 2.54 -9.78 0.18
N ASN A 122 1.87 -10.93 0.12
CA ASN A 122 2.22 -12.03 -0.76
C ASN A 122 2.01 -11.66 -2.23
N THR A 123 0.88 -11.05 -2.60
CA THR A 123 0.63 -10.62 -3.98
C THR A 123 1.65 -9.59 -4.46
N LEU A 124 1.99 -8.59 -3.64
CA LEU A 124 3.04 -7.62 -3.99
C LEU A 124 4.41 -8.29 -4.15
N ALA A 125 4.77 -9.20 -3.25
CA ALA A 125 6.03 -9.93 -3.32
C ALA A 125 6.14 -10.81 -4.59
N VAL A 126 5.07 -11.50 -4.98
CA VAL A 126 4.99 -12.25 -6.24
C VAL A 126 5.27 -11.33 -7.42
N ASN A 127 4.62 -10.16 -7.47
CA ASN A 127 4.78 -9.21 -8.56
C ASN A 127 6.19 -8.59 -8.58
N ILE A 128 6.77 -8.27 -7.42
CA ILE A 128 8.17 -7.83 -7.32
C ILE A 128 9.11 -8.92 -7.86
N TYR A 129 8.90 -10.18 -7.48
CA TYR A 129 9.75 -11.28 -7.93
C TYR A 129 9.66 -11.54 -9.44
N LYS A 130 8.49 -11.33 -10.05
CA LYS A 130 8.32 -11.38 -11.51
C LYS A 130 9.13 -10.30 -12.23
N GLU A 131 9.23 -9.10 -11.66
CA GLU A 131 9.98 -7.98 -12.23
C GLU A 131 11.49 -8.01 -11.89
N ASP A 132 11.86 -8.47 -10.69
CA ASP A 132 13.23 -8.61 -10.19
C ASP A 132 13.44 -10.02 -9.61
N PRO A 133 13.72 -11.04 -10.45
CA PRO A 133 13.91 -12.43 -10.01
C PRO A 133 15.13 -12.63 -9.09
N ASP A 134 16.03 -11.65 -9.06
CA ASP A 134 17.22 -11.67 -8.23
C ASP A 134 17.01 -11.06 -6.84
N ALA A 135 15.85 -10.45 -6.59
CA ALA A 135 15.46 -9.86 -5.33
C ALA A 135 15.43 -10.87 -4.17
N VAL A 136 15.70 -10.37 -2.96
CA VAL A 136 15.49 -11.11 -1.71
C VAL A 136 14.21 -10.62 -1.07
N ILE A 137 13.23 -11.52 -0.95
CA ILE A 137 11.97 -11.25 -0.25
C ILE A 137 12.09 -11.70 1.20
N ILE A 138 11.73 -10.82 2.13
CA ILE A 138 11.83 -11.05 3.57
C ILE A 138 10.49 -10.76 4.24
N TYR A 139 9.98 -11.70 5.03
CA TYR A 139 8.77 -11.53 5.85
C TYR A 139 9.13 -11.40 7.33
N GLY A 140 8.52 -10.43 8.02
CA GLY A 140 8.74 -10.16 9.42
C GLY A 140 8.04 -11.15 10.35
N GLU A 141 6.80 -11.52 10.04
CA GLU A 141 6.02 -12.45 10.87
C GLU A 141 6.33 -13.90 10.54
N LYS A 142 6.20 -14.79 11.54
CA LYS A 142 6.33 -16.22 11.31
C LYS A 142 5.12 -16.70 10.53
N ARG A 143 5.36 -17.66 9.63
CA ARG A 143 4.33 -18.41 8.90
C ARG A 143 3.25 -18.92 9.86
N GLU A 144 1.99 -18.65 9.54
CA GLU A 144 0.87 -19.41 10.10
C GLU A 144 0.78 -20.76 9.36
N GLU A 145 0.59 -21.86 10.09
CA GLU A 145 0.68 -23.23 9.56
C GLU A 145 -0.27 -23.52 8.38
N GLN A 146 -1.32 -22.72 8.21
CA GLN A 146 -2.36 -22.88 7.20
C GLN A 146 -2.02 -22.26 5.83
N MET A 147 -0.90 -21.53 5.69
CA MET A 147 -0.54 -20.87 4.43
C MET A 147 0.35 -21.74 3.54
N GLU A 148 0.02 -21.81 2.25
CA GLU A 148 0.84 -22.45 1.21
C GLU A 148 2.20 -21.79 1.08
N PHE A 149 3.21 -22.57 0.69
CA PHE A 149 4.54 -22.02 0.44
C PHE A 149 4.51 -21.12 -0.80
N PRO A 150 5.12 -19.92 -0.76
CA PRO A 150 5.28 -19.13 -1.96
C PRO A 150 6.17 -19.87 -2.96
N ASP A 151 5.84 -19.79 -4.25
CA ASP A 151 6.59 -20.39 -5.36
C ASP A 151 7.92 -19.69 -5.67
N TYR A 152 8.37 -18.79 -4.79
CA TYR A 152 9.59 -18.00 -4.93
C TYR A 152 10.43 -18.04 -3.64
N PRO A 153 11.76 -17.90 -3.75
CA PRO A 153 12.64 -17.92 -2.59
C PRO A 153 12.37 -16.72 -1.67
N CYS A 154 12.00 -16.99 -0.42
CA CYS A 154 11.79 -15.97 0.61
C CYS A 154 12.41 -16.38 1.95
N LEU A 155 12.63 -15.39 2.82
CA LEU A 155 13.14 -15.58 4.17
C LEU A 155 12.13 -15.08 5.20
N PHE A 156 11.90 -15.86 6.25
CA PHE A 156 11.10 -15.43 7.40
C PHE A 156 12.02 -15.03 8.55
N LEU A 157 11.94 -13.77 8.99
CA LEU A 157 12.85 -13.16 9.95
C LEU A 157 12.08 -12.40 11.02
N SER A 158 12.04 -12.97 12.22
CA SER A 158 11.43 -12.36 13.41
C SER A 158 12.35 -11.33 14.08
N ALA A 159 12.98 -10.45 13.30
CA ALA A 159 13.85 -9.38 13.79
C ALA A 159 13.29 -7.99 13.46
N SER A 160 13.77 -6.96 14.15
CA SER A 160 13.39 -5.58 13.83
C SER A 160 13.93 -5.16 12.46
N PRO A 161 13.21 -4.31 11.71
CA PRO A 161 13.69 -3.80 10.42
C PRO A 161 15.08 -3.16 10.53
N ALA A 162 15.36 -2.43 11.62
CA ALA A 162 16.68 -1.83 11.86
C ALA A 162 17.82 -2.88 11.90
N ARG A 163 17.60 -4.05 12.54
CA ARG A 163 18.60 -5.14 12.56
C ARG A 163 18.82 -5.72 11.17
N ILE A 164 17.77 -5.86 10.38
CA ILE A 164 17.84 -6.38 9.01
C ILE A 164 18.60 -5.39 8.12
N VAL A 165 18.21 -4.10 8.15
CA VAL A 165 18.87 -3.04 7.38
C VAL A 165 20.35 -2.91 7.74
N ALA A 166 20.73 -3.08 9.01
CA ALA A 166 22.14 -3.06 9.42
C ALA A 166 23.00 -4.15 8.74
N CYS A 167 22.40 -5.26 8.29
CA CYS A 167 23.12 -6.30 7.55
C CYS A 167 23.43 -5.91 6.10
N LYS A 168 22.70 -4.94 5.53
CA LYS A 168 22.79 -4.47 4.14
C LYS A 168 23.97 -3.51 3.93
N LYS A 169 25.19 -3.85 4.38
CA LYS A 169 26.40 -3.00 4.24
C LYS A 169 26.40 -2.17 2.94
N ASN A 170 26.79 -0.89 3.00
CA ASN A 170 26.63 0.14 1.96
C ASN A 170 27.17 -0.27 0.57
N THR A 171 26.40 -1.08 -0.17
CA THR A 171 26.80 -1.79 -1.40
C THR A 171 26.07 -1.25 -2.63
N GLY A 172 25.30 -0.16 -2.49
CA GLY A 172 24.47 0.43 -3.53
C GLY A 172 23.13 -0.28 -3.77
N ALA A 173 22.96 -1.52 -3.28
CA ALA A 173 21.72 -2.27 -3.40
C ALA A 173 20.62 -1.69 -2.49
N LYS A 174 19.40 -1.51 -3.01
CA LYS A 174 18.31 -0.89 -2.27
C LYS A 174 17.67 -1.87 -1.29
N CYS A 175 17.21 -1.35 -0.16
CA CYS A 175 16.32 -2.05 0.75
C CYS A 175 15.03 -1.24 0.86
N LYS A 176 13.89 -1.91 0.63
CA LYS A 176 12.55 -1.31 0.71
C LYS A 176 11.73 -2.07 1.74
N ILE A 177 10.96 -1.33 2.55
CA ILE A 177 10.13 -1.86 3.63
C ILE A 177 8.66 -1.62 3.29
N PHE A 178 7.82 -2.63 3.45
CA PHE A 178 6.39 -2.60 3.17
C PHE A 178 5.59 -2.92 4.44
N LEU A 179 4.67 -2.03 4.76
CA LEU A 179 3.67 -2.17 5.82
C LEU A 179 2.30 -2.21 5.15
N MET A 180 1.78 -3.41 4.92
CA MET A 180 0.61 -3.62 4.06
C MET A 180 -0.72 -3.62 4.82
N LYS A 181 -0.69 -3.79 6.15
CA LYS A 181 -1.86 -3.65 7.02
C LYS A 181 -2.23 -2.17 7.17
N GLU A 182 -3.53 -1.88 7.26
CA GLU A 182 -3.99 -0.50 7.40
C GLU A 182 -3.55 0.11 8.73
N ASN A 183 -3.00 1.32 8.67
CA ASN A 183 -2.56 2.10 9.84
C ASN A 183 -1.48 1.38 10.68
N ASP A 184 -0.72 0.48 10.05
CA ASP A 184 0.27 -0.37 10.72
C ASP A 184 1.41 0.46 11.35
N ILE A 185 1.76 1.64 10.82
CA ILE A 185 2.77 2.52 11.46
C ILE A 185 2.37 2.93 12.89
N GLY A 186 1.09 3.15 13.16
CA GLY A 186 0.60 3.57 14.48
C GLY A 186 0.45 2.42 15.47
N VAL A 187 0.40 1.18 14.99
CA VAL A 187 0.03 -0.01 15.79
C VAL A 187 1.20 -1.01 15.89
N ASN A 188 2.04 -1.10 14.86
CA ASN A 188 3.08 -2.09 14.75
C ASN A 188 4.28 -1.74 15.64
N SER A 189 4.50 -2.57 16.66
CA SER A 189 5.67 -2.48 17.55
C SER A 189 7.02 -2.52 16.83
N ARG A 190 7.06 -2.95 15.55
CA ARG A 190 8.27 -3.02 14.72
C ARG A 190 8.48 -1.78 13.83
N ALA A 191 7.50 -0.88 13.75
CA ALA A 191 7.57 0.34 12.96
C ALA A 191 8.30 1.51 13.68
N ILE A 192 9.01 1.21 14.78
CA ILE A 192 9.75 2.19 15.57
C ILE A 192 10.96 2.71 14.78
N ASP A 193 11.12 4.03 14.73
CA ASP A 193 12.28 4.72 14.13
C ASP A 193 12.54 4.39 12.64
N LEU A 194 11.54 3.89 11.91
CA LEU A 194 11.66 3.63 10.47
C LEU A 194 12.08 4.88 9.68
N HIS A 195 11.69 6.06 10.15
CA HIS A 195 12.06 7.34 9.54
C HIS A 195 13.57 7.67 9.63
N LYS A 196 14.31 7.01 10.52
CA LYS A 196 15.76 7.22 10.70
C LYS A 196 16.59 6.28 9.83
N LEU A 197 15.97 5.26 9.24
CA LEU A 197 16.67 4.26 8.46
C LEU A 197 16.93 4.77 7.04
N PRO A 198 18.10 4.49 6.43
CA PRO A 198 18.43 4.91 5.07
C PRO A 198 17.77 3.99 4.02
N VAL A 199 16.45 3.84 4.12
CA VAL A 199 15.63 2.94 3.30
C VAL A 199 14.31 3.59 2.96
N GLU A 200 13.74 3.21 1.82
CA GLU A 200 12.39 3.63 1.43
C GLU A 200 11.37 2.74 2.14
N VAL A 201 10.39 3.37 2.78
CA VAL A 201 9.30 2.69 3.48
C VAL A 201 8.00 3.01 2.75
N TYR A 202 7.18 2.00 2.53
CA TYR A 202 5.86 2.09 1.92
C TYR A 202 4.82 1.59 2.91
N ALA A 203 3.85 2.42 3.26
CA ALA A 203 2.86 2.08 4.27
C ALA A 203 1.43 2.34 3.78
N ARG A 204 0.55 1.37 4.01
CA ARG A 204 -0.87 1.50 3.73
C ARG A 204 -1.54 2.39 4.77
N THR A 205 -2.30 3.38 4.33
CA THR A 205 -3.11 4.26 5.19
C THR A 205 -4.50 4.48 4.60
N THR A 206 -5.44 4.82 5.48
CA THR A 206 -6.79 5.28 5.11
C THR A 206 -6.95 6.78 5.37
N ASN A 207 -6.02 7.40 6.10
CA ASN A 207 -6.09 8.79 6.52
C ASN A 207 -5.07 9.61 5.70
N GLY A 208 -5.53 10.68 5.05
CA GLY A 208 -4.85 11.41 3.99
C GLY A 208 -3.67 12.27 4.41
N GLN A 209 -2.55 11.65 4.79
CA GLN A 209 -1.25 12.31 4.77
C GLN A 209 -0.27 11.43 4.02
N ASP A 210 0.13 11.87 2.81
CA ASP A 210 1.02 11.12 1.93
C ASP A 210 2.48 11.09 2.41
N HIS A 211 2.86 11.96 3.36
CA HIS A 211 4.19 11.99 3.97
C HIS A 211 4.16 12.39 5.46
N LEU A 212 4.65 11.51 6.34
CA LEU A 212 4.96 11.82 7.76
C LEU A 212 6.45 12.12 7.96
N SER A 213 7.33 11.65 7.06
CA SER A 213 8.79 11.82 7.13
C SER A 213 9.44 11.45 5.79
N GLY A 214 10.53 12.11 5.41
CA GLY A 214 11.08 12.11 4.04
C GLY A 214 11.47 10.77 3.39
N ASN A 215 11.48 9.64 4.09
CA ASN A 215 11.71 8.30 3.53
C ASN A 215 10.49 7.36 3.62
N ILE A 216 9.39 7.81 4.23
CA ILE A 216 8.12 7.07 4.34
C ILE A 216 7.15 7.63 3.31
N ASN A 217 6.68 6.74 2.44
CA ASN A 217 5.71 7.00 1.40
C ASN A 217 4.43 6.27 1.77
N PHE A 218 3.33 6.99 1.81
CA PHE A 218 2.03 6.37 2.01
C PHE A 218 1.40 5.97 0.68
N PHE A 219 0.59 4.92 0.73
CA PHE A 219 -0.28 4.57 -0.39
C PHE A 219 -1.66 4.18 0.13
N HIS A 220 -2.65 4.49 -0.70
CA HIS A 220 -4.05 4.17 -0.48
C HIS A 220 -4.46 3.08 -1.46
N SER A 221 -4.84 1.90 -0.97
CA SER A 221 -5.27 0.78 -1.84
C SER A 221 -6.49 1.15 -2.68
N TYR A 222 -7.43 1.91 -2.10
CA TYR A 222 -8.63 2.42 -2.77
C TYR A 222 -8.29 3.34 -3.96
N ASP A 223 -7.32 4.23 -3.79
CA ASP A 223 -6.84 5.11 -4.83
C ASP A 223 -6.04 4.37 -5.92
N CYS A 224 -5.17 3.43 -5.52
CA CYS A 224 -4.49 2.54 -6.47
C CYS A 224 -5.50 1.75 -7.33
N CYS A 225 -6.58 1.26 -6.73
CA CYS A 225 -7.68 0.62 -7.44
C CYS A 225 -8.34 1.57 -8.43
N ALA A 226 -8.71 2.79 -8.00
CA ALA A 226 -9.36 3.77 -8.86
C ALA A 226 -8.47 4.22 -10.03
N ARG A 227 -7.18 4.46 -9.78
CA ARG A 227 -6.18 4.77 -10.81
C ARG A 227 -6.07 3.64 -11.83
N GLN A 228 -5.93 2.40 -11.36
CA GLN A 228 -5.82 1.24 -12.25
C GLN A 228 -7.10 1.00 -13.06
N TYR A 229 -8.27 1.23 -12.46
CA TYR A 229 -9.56 1.15 -13.13
C TYR A 229 -9.65 2.14 -14.30
N TRP A 230 -9.45 3.45 -14.07
CA TRP A 230 -9.52 4.45 -15.15
C TRP A 230 -8.39 4.34 -16.17
N ARG A 231 -7.26 3.75 -15.77
CA ARG A 231 -6.17 3.40 -16.70
C ARG A 231 -6.57 2.29 -17.66
N SER A 232 -7.13 1.19 -17.13
CA SER A 232 -7.50 0.01 -17.93
C SER A 232 -8.82 0.18 -18.69
N LYS A 233 -9.76 0.94 -18.13
CA LYS A 233 -11.09 1.21 -18.68
C LYS A 233 -11.30 2.72 -18.76
N PRO A 234 -10.63 3.42 -19.68
CA PRO A 234 -10.80 4.85 -19.84
C PRO A 234 -12.24 5.23 -20.16
N ILE A 235 -12.57 6.48 -19.91
CA ILE A 235 -13.81 7.05 -20.43
C ILE A 235 -13.73 7.14 -21.96
N CYS A 236 -14.82 6.78 -22.61
CA CYS A 236 -14.97 6.85 -24.06
C CYS A 236 -15.84 8.03 -24.47
N SER A 237 -15.61 8.57 -25.67
CA SER A 237 -16.34 9.73 -26.21
C SER A 237 -17.85 9.52 -26.39
N HIS A 238 -18.31 8.27 -26.42
CA HIS A 238 -19.73 7.92 -26.52
C HIS A 238 -20.44 7.79 -25.17
N GLU A 239 -19.69 7.79 -24.06
CA GLU A 239 -20.24 7.65 -22.71
C GLU A 239 -20.62 9.01 -22.14
N ASN A 240 -21.92 9.23 -21.95
CA ASN A 240 -22.43 10.46 -21.37
C ASN A 240 -23.07 10.23 -20.00
N THR A 241 -23.49 9.00 -19.69
CA THR A 241 -24.12 8.67 -18.40
C THR A 241 -23.34 7.56 -17.69
N ILE A 242 -22.69 7.91 -16.57
CA ILE A 242 -21.93 6.98 -15.72
C ILE A 242 -22.63 6.88 -14.38
N VAL A 243 -22.94 5.66 -13.96
CA VAL A 243 -23.55 5.37 -12.66
C VAL A 243 -22.51 4.74 -11.74
N ILE A 244 -22.39 5.27 -10.52
CA ILE A 244 -21.53 4.75 -9.46
C ILE A 244 -22.42 4.28 -8.31
N ILE A 245 -22.36 2.99 -7.98
CA ILE A 245 -23.13 2.38 -6.89
C ILE A 245 -22.17 1.94 -5.79
N GLY A 246 -22.35 2.52 -4.59
CA GLY A 246 -21.50 2.31 -3.43
C GLY A 246 -20.51 3.46 -3.28
N PHE A 247 -20.84 4.44 -2.43
CA PHE A 247 -20.01 5.63 -2.21
C PHE A 247 -19.18 5.58 -0.90
N GLY A 248 -18.58 4.41 -0.65
CA GLY A 248 -17.59 4.19 0.40
C GLY A 248 -16.19 4.66 -0.01
N ASN A 249 -15.15 4.04 0.52
CA ASN A 249 -13.76 4.37 0.20
C ASN A 249 -13.45 4.17 -1.29
N TYR A 250 -13.87 3.04 -1.88
CA TYR A 250 -13.65 2.80 -3.31
C TYR A 250 -14.45 3.77 -4.18
N GLY A 251 -15.73 3.99 -3.88
CA GLY A 251 -16.57 4.92 -4.64
C GLY A 251 -16.07 6.36 -4.62
N ARG A 252 -15.60 6.84 -3.47
CA ARG A 252 -14.98 8.16 -3.33
C ARG A 252 -13.73 8.29 -4.20
N CYS A 253 -12.81 7.32 -4.14
CA CYS A 253 -11.59 7.34 -4.96
C CYS A 253 -11.88 7.20 -6.47
N ILE A 254 -12.86 6.38 -6.86
CA ILE A 254 -13.30 6.23 -8.26
C ILE A 254 -13.80 7.57 -8.80
N LEU A 255 -14.65 8.27 -8.03
CA LEU A 255 -15.17 9.58 -8.43
C LEU A 255 -14.07 10.65 -8.43
N GLU A 256 -13.21 10.68 -7.42
CA GLU A 256 -12.06 11.59 -7.36
C GLU A 256 -11.19 11.46 -8.61
N ARG A 257 -10.79 10.22 -8.96
CA ARG A 257 -9.98 10.00 -10.16
C ARG A 257 -10.75 10.37 -11.43
N ALA A 258 -12.06 10.12 -11.49
CA ALA A 258 -12.88 10.58 -12.62
C ALA A 258 -12.84 12.12 -12.76
N ILE A 259 -13.01 12.86 -11.67
CA ILE A 259 -12.94 14.33 -11.64
C ILE A 259 -11.57 14.81 -12.14
N LEU A 260 -10.49 14.19 -11.67
CA LEU A 260 -9.13 14.64 -11.93
C LEU A 260 -8.58 14.24 -13.30
N THR A 261 -8.92 13.04 -13.81
CA THR A 261 -8.25 12.45 -14.98
C THR A 261 -9.15 12.26 -16.19
N ASN A 262 -10.48 12.21 -16.05
CA ASN A 262 -11.39 11.96 -17.18
C ASN A 262 -11.67 13.25 -17.96
N VAL A 263 -10.61 13.83 -18.52
CA VAL A 263 -10.65 14.99 -19.41
C VAL A 263 -10.18 14.54 -20.80
N ILE A 264 -11.13 14.35 -21.72
CA ILE A 264 -10.92 13.85 -23.09
C ILE A 264 -11.25 14.90 -24.16
N SER A 265 -12.19 15.81 -23.89
CA SER A 265 -12.64 16.82 -24.85
C SER A 265 -13.07 18.10 -24.16
N VAL A 266 -12.86 19.26 -24.79
CA VAL A 266 -13.32 20.56 -24.27
C VAL A 266 -14.86 20.66 -24.28
N LYS A 267 -15.54 19.82 -25.05
CA LYS A 267 -17.01 19.79 -25.18
C LYS A 267 -17.66 18.63 -24.41
N GLN A 268 -16.90 17.91 -23.60
CA GLN A 268 -17.45 16.79 -22.83
C GLN A 268 -18.48 17.27 -21.80
N HIS A 269 -19.52 16.47 -21.58
CA HIS A 269 -20.62 16.76 -20.67
C HIS A 269 -21.14 15.44 -20.07
N VAL A 270 -20.27 14.78 -19.30
CA VAL A 270 -20.54 13.47 -18.70
C VAL A 270 -21.30 13.66 -17.39
N ALA A 271 -22.44 12.98 -17.27
CA ALA A 271 -23.25 12.93 -16.05
C ALA A 271 -22.86 11.72 -15.20
N TYR A 272 -22.28 12.00 -14.03
CA TYR A 272 -21.99 11.02 -12.99
C TYR A 272 -23.16 10.97 -12.01
N HIS A 273 -23.86 9.83 -11.95
CA HIS A 273 -24.90 9.56 -10.97
C HIS A 273 -24.31 8.71 -9.84
N ILE A 274 -24.30 9.25 -8.63
CA ILE A 274 -23.63 8.65 -7.46
C ILE A 274 -24.68 8.21 -6.45
N PHE A 275 -24.68 6.92 -6.12
CA PHE A 275 -25.57 6.32 -5.13
C PHE A 275 -24.78 5.94 -3.86
N GLY A 276 -25.06 6.64 -2.76
CA GLY A 276 -24.42 6.44 -1.45
C GLY A 276 -24.29 7.73 -0.64
N ASP A 277 -23.75 7.65 0.57
CA ASP A 277 -23.62 8.82 1.46
C ASP A 277 -22.52 9.79 1.02
N SER A 278 -22.95 10.92 0.47
CA SER A 278 -22.08 11.97 -0.09
C SER A 278 -21.90 13.18 0.82
N LYS A 279 -22.51 13.21 2.00
CA LYS A 279 -22.55 14.41 2.86
C LYS A 279 -21.16 14.91 3.25
N GLU A 280 -20.30 13.99 3.68
CA GLU A 280 -18.93 14.30 4.05
C GLU A 280 -18.11 14.79 2.84
N PHE A 281 -18.23 14.10 1.71
CA PHE A 281 -17.54 14.46 0.46
C PHE A 281 -17.92 15.88 0.01
N LEU A 282 -19.21 16.19 -0.05
CA LEU A 282 -19.69 17.53 -0.44
C LEU A 282 -19.26 18.61 0.56
N ALA A 283 -19.23 18.30 1.87
CA ALA A 283 -18.75 19.24 2.88
C ALA A 283 -17.24 19.53 2.76
N MET A 284 -16.46 18.54 2.30
CA MET A 284 -15.03 18.67 2.06
C MET A 284 -14.70 19.39 0.75
N HIS A 285 -15.56 19.32 -0.27
CA HIS A 285 -15.29 19.87 -1.61
C HIS A 285 -16.27 20.99 -1.99
N ARG A 286 -16.08 22.17 -1.39
CA ARG A 286 -17.03 23.29 -1.44
C ARG A 286 -17.11 24.01 -2.78
N HIS A 287 -16.05 23.94 -3.57
CA HIS A 287 -15.95 24.67 -4.84
C HIS A 287 -16.36 23.85 -6.07
N LEU A 288 -16.79 22.59 -5.92
CA LEU A 288 -17.14 21.72 -7.07
C LEU A 288 -18.16 22.33 -8.02
N GLN A 289 -19.12 23.10 -7.51
CA GLN A 289 -20.16 23.80 -8.28
C GLN A 289 -19.62 24.84 -9.27
N GLU A 290 -18.38 25.30 -9.11
CA GLU A 290 -17.74 26.24 -10.04
C GLU A 290 -17.40 25.56 -11.37
N MET A 291 -17.04 24.28 -11.33
CA MET A 291 -16.61 23.51 -12.50
C MET A 291 -17.65 22.48 -12.97
N PHE A 292 -18.45 21.94 -12.07
CA PHE A 292 -19.43 20.89 -12.36
C PHE A 292 -20.87 21.39 -12.16
N SER A 293 -21.79 20.84 -12.94
CA SER A 293 -23.22 20.97 -12.66
C SER A 293 -23.57 20.05 -11.50
N LEU A 294 -24.02 20.59 -10.36
CA LEU A 294 -24.39 19.77 -9.20
C LEU A 294 -25.89 19.51 -9.17
N GLY A 295 -26.28 18.24 -9.10
CA GLY A 295 -27.67 17.81 -8.92
C GLY A 295 -28.51 17.74 -10.20
N GLU A 296 -28.07 18.35 -11.30
CA GLU A 296 -28.77 18.32 -12.60
C GLU A 296 -27.81 18.04 -13.76
N THR A 297 -28.33 17.38 -14.79
CA THR A 297 -27.61 17.12 -16.04
C THR A 297 -27.44 18.40 -16.84
N SER A 298 -26.22 18.66 -17.34
CA SER A 298 -25.91 19.81 -18.19
C SER A 298 -25.39 19.37 -19.55
N ASP A 299 -25.77 20.09 -20.60
CA ASP A 299 -25.27 19.85 -21.98
C ASP A 299 -23.94 20.58 -22.27
N SER A 300 -23.42 21.36 -21.30
CA SER A 300 -22.23 22.20 -21.50
C SER A 300 -21.04 21.85 -20.62
N ARG A 301 -21.26 21.10 -19.53
CA ARG A 301 -20.22 20.68 -18.59
C ARG A 301 -20.58 19.36 -17.93
N ASP A 302 -19.57 18.70 -17.37
CA ASP A 302 -19.78 17.48 -16.60
C ASP A 302 -20.68 17.74 -15.39
N SER A 303 -21.48 16.75 -15.03
CA SER A 303 -22.50 16.83 -13.97
C SER A 303 -22.22 15.81 -12.87
N LEU A 304 -22.36 16.21 -11.61
CA LEU A 304 -22.26 15.35 -10.44
C LEU A 304 -23.62 15.31 -9.72
N ILE A 305 -24.29 14.17 -9.77
CA ILE A 305 -25.67 14.01 -9.30
C ILE A 305 -25.68 12.97 -8.19
N PHE A 306 -25.78 13.43 -6.95
CA PHE A 306 -25.81 12.58 -5.77
C PHE A 306 -27.24 12.23 -5.41
N HIS A 307 -27.50 10.94 -5.18
CA HIS A 307 -28.83 10.42 -4.85
C HIS A 307 -28.86 9.93 -3.40
N ASP A 308 -29.76 10.52 -2.60
CA ASP A 308 -30.01 10.07 -1.22
C ASP A 308 -30.84 8.77 -1.16
N ALA A 309 -31.61 8.49 -2.22
CA ALA A 309 -32.44 7.30 -2.33
C ALA A 309 -31.65 6.10 -2.89
N PHE A 310 -32.16 4.90 -2.64
CA PHE A 310 -31.60 3.67 -3.19
C PHE A 310 -31.62 3.67 -4.71
N TRP A 311 -30.58 3.09 -5.32
CA TRP A 311 -30.43 3.04 -6.78
C TRP A 311 -31.60 2.33 -7.48
N GLU A 312 -32.26 1.38 -6.81
CA GLU A 312 -33.43 0.67 -7.33
C GLU A 312 -34.62 1.60 -7.67
N ALA A 313 -34.69 2.77 -7.01
CA ALA A 313 -35.74 3.75 -7.27
C ALA A 313 -35.53 4.52 -8.59
N HIS A 314 -34.32 4.49 -9.16
CA HIS A 314 -33.91 5.32 -10.30
C HIS A 314 -33.80 4.52 -11.60
N GLN A 315 -34.87 3.81 -11.97
CA GLN A 315 -34.87 2.91 -13.13
C GLN A 315 -34.51 3.59 -14.45
N GLU A 316 -34.98 4.83 -14.65
CA GLU A 316 -34.72 5.57 -15.89
C GLU A 316 -33.24 5.95 -16.04
N VAL A 317 -32.58 6.31 -14.94
CA VAL A 317 -31.13 6.57 -14.92
C VAL A 317 -30.36 5.29 -15.28
N LEU A 318 -30.73 4.16 -14.67
CA LEU A 318 -30.07 2.87 -14.95
C LEU A 318 -30.24 2.42 -16.39
N LYS A 319 -31.42 2.64 -17.00
CA LYS A 319 -31.67 2.30 -18.42
C LYS A 319 -30.78 3.12 -19.36
N GLN A 320 -30.52 4.38 -19.02
CA GLN A 320 -29.72 5.31 -19.80
C GLN A 320 -28.22 5.20 -19.53
N ALA A 321 -27.81 4.46 -18.50
CA ALA A 321 -26.40 4.30 -18.15
C ALA A 321 -25.61 3.64 -19.28
N ASP A 322 -24.56 4.33 -19.73
CA ASP A 322 -23.54 3.80 -20.64
C ASP A 322 -22.52 2.95 -19.87
N ARG A 323 -22.33 3.26 -18.58
CA ARG A 323 -21.52 2.46 -17.67
C ARG A 323 -22.08 2.46 -16.26
N ILE A 324 -22.09 1.30 -15.61
CA ILE A 324 -22.41 1.14 -14.18
C ILE A 324 -21.19 0.58 -13.47
N ILE A 325 -20.69 1.31 -12.48
CA ILE A 325 -19.54 0.94 -11.66
C ILE A 325 -20.07 0.57 -10.27
N ILE A 326 -19.92 -0.70 -9.88
CA ILE A 326 -20.27 -1.20 -8.56
C ILE A 326 -18.99 -1.25 -7.73
N CYS A 327 -18.90 -0.41 -6.72
CA CYS A 327 -17.69 -0.22 -5.92
C CYS A 327 -17.99 -0.11 -4.41
N THR A 328 -18.88 -0.98 -3.93
CA THR A 328 -19.12 -1.15 -2.50
C THR A 328 -17.85 -1.62 -1.80
N ASP A 329 -17.60 -1.11 -0.60
CA ASP A 329 -16.48 -1.54 0.24
C ASP A 329 -16.68 -3.00 0.72
N ASP A 330 -17.93 -3.46 0.81
CA ASP A 330 -18.29 -4.86 1.07
C ASP A 330 -18.47 -5.63 -0.25
N GLU A 331 -17.60 -6.60 -0.52
CA GLU A 331 -17.61 -7.40 -1.76
C GLU A 331 -18.89 -8.25 -1.91
N PRO A 332 -19.42 -8.95 -0.87
CA PRO A 332 -20.72 -9.63 -0.92
C PRO A 332 -21.89 -8.73 -1.33
N GLU A 333 -21.95 -7.50 -0.82
CA GLU A 333 -22.96 -6.52 -1.21
C GLU A 333 -22.87 -6.19 -2.71
N GLY A 334 -21.66 -5.95 -3.23
CA GLY A 334 -21.41 -5.67 -4.63
C GLY A 334 -21.89 -6.80 -5.55
N TRP A 335 -21.64 -8.06 -5.18
CA TRP A 335 -22.16 -9.22 -5.89
C TRP A 335 -23.70 -9.29 -5.88
N SER A 336 -24.32 -9.01 -4.73
CA SER A 336 -25.78 -8.96 -4.63
C SER A 336 -26.39 -7.90 -5.57
N ILE A 337 -25.77 -6.72 -5.65
CA ILE A 337 -26.17 -5.64 -6.56
C ILE A 337 -26.00 -6.09 -8.02
N PHE A 338 -24.85 -6.66 -8.37
CA PHE A 338 -24.57 -7.16 -9.73
C PHE A 338 -25.64 -8.16 -10.20
N TRP A 339 -25.97 -9.15 -9.37
CA TRP A 339 -27.00 -10.13 -9.72
C TRP A 339 -28.39 -9.52 -9.82
N ARG A 340 -28.72 -8.55 -8.96
CA ARG A 340 -30.00 -7.84 -9.01
C ARG A 340 -30.15 -7.02 -10.28
N LEU A 341 -29.11 -6.28 -10.68
CA LEU A 341 -29.07 -5.53 -11.93
C LEU A 341 -29.26 -6.45 -13.13
N ASN A 342 -28.47 -7.52 -13.25
CA ASN A 342 -28.56 -8.46 -14.37
C ASN A 342 -29.88 -9.22 -14.45
N ARG A 343 -30.52 -9.49 -13.31
CA ARG A 343 -31.77 -10.26 -13.27
C ARG A 343 -33.01 -9.43 -13.56
N TYR A 344 -33.05 -8.19 -13.09
CA TYR A 344 -34.30 -7.40 -13.06
C TYR A 344 -34.27 -6.15 -13.93
N TYR A 345 -33.09 -5.68 -14.35
CA TYR A 345 -32.95 -4.42 -15.06
C TYR A 345 -32.42 -4.66 -16.48
N LYS A 346 -32.91 -3.83 -17.41
CA LYS A 346 -32.33 -3.70 -18.75
C LYS A 346 -31.61 -2.37 -18.81
N PHE A 347 -30.34 -2.39 -19.14
CA PHE A 347 -29.50 -1.22 -19.33
C PHE A 347 -28.72 -1.39 -20.64
N ARG A 348 -28.26 -0.28 -21.21
CA ARG A 348 -27.56 -0.26 -22.50
C ARG A 348 -26.06 -0.54 -22.33
N GLY A 349 -25.50 -0.03 -21.25
CA GLY A 349 -24.07 -0.01 -20.97
C GLY A 349 -23.45 -1.30 -20.44
N GLN A 350 -22.21 -1.18 -19.99
CA GLN A 350 -21.47 -2.25 -19.31
C GLN A 350 -21.53 -2.09 -17.78
N ILE A 351 -21.56 -3.21 -17.06
CA ILE A 351 -21.37 -3.23 -15.60
C ILE A 351 -19.94 -3.62 -15.29
N ASP A 352 -19.25 -2.80 -14.50
CA ASP A 352 -17.96 -3.08 -13.91
C ASP A 352 -18.10 -3.30 -12.40
N LEU A 353 -17.73 -4.49 -11.93
CA LEU A 353 -17.84 -4.88 -10.52
C LEU A 353 -16.46 -4.86 -9.83
N HIS A 354 -16.33 -4.10 -8.76
CA HIS A 354 -15.21 -4.23 -7.84
C HIS A 354 -15.27 -5.60 -7.15
N SER A 355 -14.25 -6.43 -7.38
CA SER A 355 -14.21 -7.79 -6.83
C SER A 355 -12.79 -8.34 -6.88
N ASN A 356 -12.35 -8.97 -5.79
CA ASN A 356 -11.09 -9.70 -5.80
C ASN A 356 -11.23 -11.06 -6.50
N ARG A 357 -12.47 -11.55 -6.65
CA ARG A 357 -12.79 -12.81 -7.34
C ARG A 357 -13.10 -12.57 -8.81
N LYS A 358 -12.47 -13.36 -9.68
CA LYS A 358 -12.72 -13.37 -11.12
C LYS A 358 -13.85 -14.35 -11.44
N ALA A 359 -14.85 -13.92 -12.22
CA ALA A 359 -15.92 -14.77 -12.70
C ALA A 359 -16.07 -14.67 -14.24
N PRO A 360 -16.28 -15.79 -14.96
CA PRO A 360 -16.47 -15.75 -16.41
C PRO A 360 -17.67 -14.90 -16.82
N GLY A 361 -17.49 -14.04 -17.83
CA GLY A 361 -18.56 -13.17 -18.35
C GLY A 361 -18.90 -11.95 -17.48
N VAL A 362 -18.21 -11.76 -16.36
CA VAL A 362 -18.34 -10.57 -15.51
C VAL A 362 -17.15 -9.66 -15.78
N SER A 363 -17.43 -8.39 -16.06
CA SER A 363 -16.39 -7.37 -16.10
C SER A 363 -16.09 -6.92 -14.68
N TYR A 364 -14.87 -7.16 -14.20
CA TYR A 364 -14.46 -6.82 -12.85
C TYR A 364 -13.26 -5.85 -12.86
N PHE A 365 -12.90 -5.34 -11.68
CA PHE A 365 -11.69 -4.56 -11.45
C PHE A 365 -11.30 -4.60 -9.96
N GLY A 366 -10.07 -4.21 -9.65
CA GLY A 366 -9.61 -4.04 -8.27
C GLY A 366 -9.18 -5.34 -7.62
N THR A 367 -8.73 -6.32 -8.41
CA THR A 367 -8.13 -7.53 -7.83
C THR A 367 -6.83 -7.19 -7.14
N ASN A 368 -6.44 -7.98 -6.13
CA ASN A 368 -5.16 -7.79 -5.45
C ASN A 368 -3.99 -7.81 -6.43
N GLU A 369 -4.07 -8.63 -7.49
CA GLU A 369 -3.04 -8.72 -8.54
C GLU A 369 -2.86 -7.41 -9.31
N GLU A 370 -3.96 -6.66 -9.53
CA GLU A 370 -3.98 -5.38 -10.23
C GLU A 370 -3.53 -4.22 -9.34
N ILE A 371 -3.95 -4.23 -8.06
CA ILE A 371 -3.67 -3.17 -7.11
C ILE A 371 -2.23 -3.25 -6.59
N TYR A 372 -1.78 -4.44 -6.19
CA TYR A 372 -0.51 -4.63 -5.49
C TYR A 372 0.63 -4.95 -6.48
N THR A 373 0.98 -3.95 -7.30
CA THR A 373 2.13 -4.01 -8.20
C THR A 373 3.20 -2.99 -7.79
N PRO A 374 4.48 -3.22 -8.10
CA PRO A 374 5.55 -2.25 -7.84
C PRO A 374 5.24 -0.86 -8.41
N ASN A 375 4.68 -0.81 -9.62
CA ASN A 375 4.30 0.43 -10.28
C ASN A 375 3.19 1.20 -9.54
N GLN A 376 2.17 0.52 -9.00
CA GLN A 376 1.07 1.16 -8.29
C GLN A 376 1.44 1.58 -6.86
N ILE A 377 2.24 0.76 -6.17
CA ILE A 377 2.61 0.97 -4.76
C ILE A 377 3.80 1.91 -4.62
N MET A 378 4.86 1.72 -5.42
CA MET A 378 6.08 2.53 -5.33
C MET A 378 6.02 3.78 -6.20
N ARG A 379 5.15 3.81 -7.20
CA ARG A 379 4.88 4.95 -8.11
C ARG A 379 6.15 5.57 -8.69
N THR A 380 7.20 4.78 -8.89
CA THR A 380 8.54 5.28 -9.25
C THR A 380 8.52 6.01 -10.59
N GLU A 381 7.93 5.41 -11.62
CA GLU A 381 7.82 6.03 -12.95
C GLU A 381 6.88 7.24 -12.96
N LEU A 382 5.78 7.19 -12.21
CA LEU A 382 4.84 8.30 -12.09
C LEU A 382 5.49 9.52 -11.41
N ASN A 383 6.19 9.29 -10.30
CA ASN A 383 6.91 10.35 -9.57
C ASN A 383 8.04 10.93 -10.43
N ARG A 384 8.75 10.09 -11.19
CA ARG A 384 9.76 10.55 -12.15
C ARG A 384 9.15 11.45 -13.22
N ALA A 385 8.01 11.06 -13.79
CA ALA A 385 7.29 11.88 -14.76
C ALA A 385 6.85 13.22 -14.16
N ALA A 386 6.36 13.22 -12.92
CA ALA A 386 5.97 14.44 -12.21
C ALA A 386 7.15 15.40 -11.97
N ILE A 387 8.33 14.87 -11.58
CA ILE A 387 9.57 15.64 -11.44
C ILE A 387 9.94 16.29 -12.78
N MET A 388 9.90 15.53 -13.88
CA MET A 388 10.20 16.04 -15.21
C MET A 388 9.22 17.14 -15.65
N ILE A 389 7.92 17.01 -15.38
CA ILE A 389 6.94 18.07 -15.63
C ILE A 389 7.34 19.35 -14.88
N ASN A 390 7.75 19.22 -13.61
CA ASN A 390 8.17 20.37 -12.84
C ASN A 390 9.42 21.04 -13.44
N GLU A 391 10.42 20.26 -13.85
CA GLU A 391 11.61 20.81 -14.50
C GLU A 391 11.32 21.53 -15.81
N ILE A 392 10.44 20.97 -16.66
CA ILE A 392 10.02 21.60 -17.92
C ILE A 392 9.31 22.91 -17.60
N PHE A 393 8.39 22.89 -16.63
CA PHE A 393 7.68 24.09 -16.18
C PHE A 393 8.65 25.18 -15.71
N CYS A 394 9.60 24.86 -14.82
CA CYS A 394 10.60 25.81 -14.33
C CYS A 394 11.46 26.45 -15.44
N ARG A 395 11.71 25.73 -16.54
CA ARG A 395 12.46 26.25 -17.71
C ARG A 395 11.59 27.06 -18.66
N SER A 396 10.27 26.83 -18.65
CA SER A 396 9.32 27.46 -19.57
C SER A 396 8.84 28.84 -19.12
N VAL A 397 8.99 29.18 -17.84
CA VAL A 397 8.49 30.44 -17.26
C VAL A 397 9.64 31.38 -16.92
N ALA A 398 9.40 32.70 -17.05
CA ALA A 398 10.41 33.73 -16.82
C ALA A 398 10.53 34.17 -15.34
N TYR A 399 9.59 33.76 -14.48
CA TYR A 399 9.56 34.13 -13.06
C TYR A 399 10.17 33.03 -12.17
N PRO A 400 10.63 33.36 -10.95
CA PRO A 400 11.19 32.38 -10.02
C PRO A 400 10.18 31.28 -9.70
N THR A 401 10.61 30.02 -9.85
CA THR A 401 9.83 28.83 -9.50
C THR A 401 10.62 27.89 -8.60
N LEU A 402 9.91 27.09 -7.82
CA LEU A 402 10.49 26.14 -6.88
C LEU A 402 10.89 24.82 -7.58
N ARG A 403 12.03 24.27 -7.19
CA ARG A 403 12.44 22.92 -7.61
C ARG A 403 11.60 21.87 -6.89
N TRP A 404 11.65 20.64 -7.38
CA TRP A 404 10.82 19.54 -6.86
C TRP A 404 10.99 19.35 -5.35
N GLU A 405 12.22 19.41 -4.86
CA GLU A 405 12.56 19.22 -3.45
C GLU A 405 12.02 20.34 -2.56
N GLU A 406 11.75 21.52 -3.13
CA GLU A 406 11.27 22.72 -2.46
C GLU A 406 9.75 22.86 -2.52
N LEU A 407 9.06 22.06 -3.36
CA LEU A 407 7.60 22.05 -3.44
C LEU A 407 6.99 21.39 -2.20
N ASP A 408 5.87 21.96 -1.74
CA ASP A 408 4.98 21.31 -0.79
C ASP A 408 4.23 20.12 -1.42
N ASP A 409 3.59 19.32 -0.57
CA ASP A 409 2.87 18.11 -0.98
C ASP A 409 1.73 18.41 -1.96
N PHE A 410 1.00 19.50 -1.78
CA PHE A 410 -0.11 19.87 -2.64
C PHE A 410 0.35 20.17 -4.08
N HIS A 411 1.41 20.95 -4.23
CA HIS A 411 1.97 21.28 -5.54
C HIS A 411 2.63 20.08 -6.20
N ARG A 412 3.25 19.17 -5.43
CA ARG A 412 3.73 17.87 -5.95
C ARG A 412 2.58 17.03 -6.48
N GLU A 413 1.49 16.91 -5.72
CA GLU A 413 0.29 16.20 -6.16
C GLU A 413 -0.30 16.81 -7.44
N SER A 414 -0.22 18.13 -7.62
CA SER A 414 -0.64 18.78 -8.88
C SER A 414 0.17 18.29 -10.09
N LYS A 415 1.49 18.12 -9.92
CA LYS A 415 2.38 17.58 -10.96
C LYS A 415 2.16 16.08 -11.17
N ILE A 416 1.91 15.32 -10.10
CA ILE A 416 1.57 13.89 -10.17
C ILE A 416 0.26 13.69 -10.92
N ALA A 417 -0.77 14.48 -10.63
CA ALA A 417 -2.05 14.44 -11.35
C ALA A 417 -1.90 14.80 -12.84
N ALA A 418 -0.99 15.73 -13.17
CA ALA A 418 -0.66 16.03 -14.56
C ALA A 418 0.08 14.86 -15.26
N ALA A 419 0.94 14.14 -14.52
CA ALA A 419 1.62 12.95 -15.02
C ALA A 419 0.66 11.76 -15.20
N ASP A 420 -0.30 11.56 -14.29
CA ASP A 420 -1.35 10.54 -14.42
C ASP A 420 -2.18 10.71 -15.71
N HIS A 421 -2.32 11.95 -16.18
CA HIS A 421 -3.06 12.27 -17.41
C HIS A 421 -2.30 11.98 -18.71
N ILE A 422 -1.00 11.64 -18.68
CA ILE A 422 -0.17 11.41 -19.88
C ILE A 422 -0.79 10.37 -20.82
N LEU A 423 -1.28 9.26 -20.26
CA LEU A 423 -1.88 8.21 -21.08
C LEU A 423 -3.16 8.72 -21.77
N MET A 424 -3.93 9.57 -21.09
CA MET A 424 -5.11 10.22 -21.69
C MET A 424 -4.72 11.17 -22.82
N LYS A 425 -3.64 11.95 -22.64
CA LYS A 425 -3.10 12.81 -23.69
C LYS A 425 -2.71 12.03 -24.94
N ILE A 426 -2.08 10.87 -24.77
CA ILE A 426 -1.74 9.96 -25.88
C ILE A 426 -3.01 9.50 -26.62
N ARG A 427 -4.05 9.11 -25.90
CA ARG A 427 -5.35 8.70 -26.49
C ARG A 427 -5.98 9.83 -27.29
N VAL A 428 -6.00 11.05 -26.73
CA VAL A 428 -6.54 12.24 -27.41
C VAL A 428 -5.75 12.58 -28.68
N LEU A 429 -4.41 12.49 -28.65
CA LEU A 429 -3.57 12.80 -29.81
C LEU A 429 -3.64 11.75 -30.92
N LEU A 430 -3.85 10.48 -30.55
CA LEU A 430 -3.92 9.36 -31.49
C LEU A 430 -5.34 9.00 -31.90
N GLU A 431 -6.34 9.62 -31.29
CA GLU A 431 -7.76 9.29 -31.46
C GLU A 431 -8.05 7.79 -31.23
N ASP A 432 -7.32 7.19 -30.27
CA ASP A 432 -7.38 5.76 -29.95
C ASP A 432 -7.62 5.56 -28.46
N GLU A 433 -8.87 5.29 -28.11
CA GLU A 433 -9.33 5.06 -26.73
C GLU A 433 -8.93 3.66 -26.21
N THR A 434 -8.45 2.75 -27.06
CA THR A 434 -8.10 1.37 -26.69
C THR A 434 -6.73 1.23 -26.04
N ILE A 435 -5.91 2.28 -26.09
CA ILE A 435 -4.56 2.30 -25.54
C ILE A 435 -4.62 2.24 -24.01
N THR A 436 -4.14 1.17 -23.38
CA THR A 436 -4.10 1.00 -21.91
C THR A 436 -2.69 1.05 -21.31
N GLU A 437 -1.68 0.93 -22.17
CA GLU A 437 -0.27 0.87 -21.77
C GLU A 437 0.58 1.89 -22.52
N LEU A 438 1.61 2.38 -21.83
CA LEU A 438 2.54 3.36 -22.34
C LEU A 438 3.74 2.63 -22.95
N THR A 439 3.71 2.42 -24.27
CA THR A 439 4.82 1.80 -25.00
C THR A 439 5.64 2.85 -25.74
N ALA A 440 6.94 2.59 -25.96
CA ALA A 440 7.82 3.48 -26.72
C ALA A 440 7.26 3.84 -28.11
N ALA A 441 6.64 2.86 -28.79
CA ALA A 441 6.02 3.06 -30.09
C ALA A 441 4.82 4.01 -30.03
N THR A 442 3.95 3.85 -29.03
CA THR A 442 2.78 4.71 -28.84
C THR A 442 3.19 6.14 -28.48
N VAL A 443 4.16 6.29 -27.56
CA VAL A 443 4.68 7.61 -27.16
C VAL A 443 5.31 8.34 -28.36
N LYS A 444 6.11 7.63 -29.17
CA LYS A 444 6.71 8.20 -30.38
C LYS A 444 5.66 8.74 -31.35
N LYS A 445 4.64 7.94 -31.66
CA LYS A 445 3.55 8.35 -32.55
C LYS A 445 2.79 9.56 -31.99
N ALA A 446 2.46 9.54 -30.70
CA ALA A 446 1.76 10.64 -30.04
C ALA A 446 2.59 11.93 -30.05
N TYR A 447 3.90 11.84 -29.81
CA TYR A 447 4.79 12.99 -29.86
C TYR A 447 4.90 13.58 -31.28
N GLN A 448 4.98 12.74 -32.31
CA GLN A 448 4.93 13.20 -33.71
C GLN A 448 3.62 13.93 -34.02
N LYS A 449 2.48 13.38 -33.58
CA LYS A 449 1.17 14.04 -33.71
C LYS A 449 1.08 15.36 -32.95
N TYR A 450 1.67 15.44 -31.77
CA TYR A 450 1.77 16.70 -31.03
C TYR A 450 2.60 17.74 -31.79
N CYS A 451 3.74 17.37 -32.37
CA CYS A 451 4.56 18.27 -33.19
C CYS A 451 3.79 18.78 -34.42
N GLU A 452 3.02 17.92 -35.10
CA GLU A 452 2.11 18.32 -36.18
C GLU A 452 1.05 19.31 -35.67
N ALA A 453 0.38 18.99 -34.55
CA ALA A 453 -0.65 19.83 -33.95
C ALA A 453 -0.13 21.21 -33.53
N LYS A 454 1.12 21.30 -33.06
CA LYS A 454 1.80 22.55 -32.68
C LYS A 454 1.97 23.52 -33.85
N THR A 455 1.93 23.04 -35.10
CA THR A 455 1.98 23.92 -36.29
C THR A 455 0.65 24.60 -36.62
N SER A 456 -0.46 24.09 -36.08
CA SER A 456 -1.80 24.66 -36.26
C SER A 456 -2.23 25.41 -35.01
N GLU A 457 -2.46 26.72 -35.13
CA GLU A 457 -2.89 27.58 -34.02
C GLU A 457 -4.18 27.06 -33.36
N SER A 458 -5.14 26.58 -34.17
CA SER A 458 -6.41 26.03 -33.68
C SER A 458 -6.24 24.76 -32.84
N MET A 459 -5.35 23.85 -33.26
CA MET A 459 -5.11 22.59 -32.56
C MET A 459 -4.28 22.83 -31.29
N GLN A 460 -3.28 23.70 -31.36
CA GLN A 460 -2.49 24.07 -30.20
C GLN A 460 -3.35 24.74 -29.11
N ASP A 461 -4.24 25.67 -29.50
CA ASP A 461 -5.16 26.32 -28.56
C ASP A 461 -6.15 25.32 -27.93
N MET A 462 -6.60 24.32 -28.69
CA MET A 462 -7.45 23.23 -28.17
C MET A 462 -6.72 22.38 -27.12
N LEU A 463 -5.47 21.99 -27.37
CA LEU A 463 -4.66 21.22 -26.40
C LEU A 463 -4.37 22.01 -25.11
N ARG A 464 -4.15 23.33 -25.23
CA ARG A 464 -3.99 24.22 -24.07
C ARG A 464 -5.29 24.33 -23.27
N LYS A 465 -6.44 24.46 -23.93
CA LYS A 465 -7.77 24.45 -23.28
C LYS A 465 -8.00 23.16 -22.49
N LEU A 466 -7.64 22.00 -23.06
CA LEU A 466 -7.75 20.71 -22.38
C LEU A 466 -6.91 20.65 -21.10
N ASP A 467 -5.64 21.04 -21.17
CA ASP A 467 -4.78 21.01 -19.97
C ASP A 467 -5.22 22.05 -18.94
N HIS A 468 -5.69 23.23 -19.38
CA HIS A 468 -6.28 24.22 -18.48
C HIS A 468 -7.51 23.68 -17.77
N MET A 469 -8.43 23.02 -18.49
CA MET A 469 -9.61 22.40 -17.88
C MET A 469 -9.24 21.34 -16.84
N ARG A 470 -8.26 20.47 -17.14
CA ARG A 470 -7.73 19.49 -16.18
C ARG A 470 -7.11 20.18 -14.95
N TRP A 471 -6.32 21.23 -15.17
CA TRP A 471 -5.69 22.00 -14.10
C TRP A 471 -6.73 22.69 -13.20
N LEU A 472 -7.74 23.33 -13.78
CA LEU A 472 -8.87 23.92 -13.04
C LEU A 472 -9.56 22.86 -12.15
N ARG A 473 -9.89 21.69 -12.71
CA ARG A 473 -10.54 20.60 -11.95
C ARG A 473 -9.74 20.18 -10.72
N PHE A 474 -8.41 20.04 -10.86
CA PHE A 474 -7.55 19.71 -9.73
C PHE A 474 -7.64 20.75 -8.62
N TYR A 475 -7.42 22.03 -8.95
CA TYR A 475 -7.41 23.10 -7.95
C TYR A 475 -8.79 23.29 -7.30
N THR A 476 -9.86 23.29 -8.09
CA THR A 476 -11.24 23.35 -7.58
C THR A 476 -11.57 22.18 -6.64
N PHE A 477 -11.13 20.95 -6.98
CA PHE A 477 -11.33 19.78 -6.13
C PHE A 477 -10.66 19.95 -4.75
N TYR A 478 -9.49 20.56 -4.69
CA TYR A 478 -8.77 20.85 -3.45
C TYR A 478 -9.14 22.21 -2.80
N ASN A 479 -10.29 22.77 -3.16
CA ASN A 479 -10.85 24.02 -2.62
C ASN A 479 -9.97 25.27 -2.86
N TRP A 480 -9.33 25.34 -4.01
CA TRP A 480 -8.76 26.59 -4.48
C TRP A 480 -9.77 27.37 -5.32
N SER A 481 -9.68 28.69 -5.23
CA SER A 481 -10.58 29.61 -5.96
C SER A 481 -9.80 30.70 -6.69
N TYR A 482 -10.50 31.42 -7.56
CA TYR A 482 -9.95 32.64 -8.15
C TYR A 482 -9.53 33.66 -7.07
N GLY A 483 -8.42 34.34 -7.31
CA GLY A 483 -8.03 35.56 -6.60
C GLY A 483 -7.07 36.39 -7.46
N PRO A 484 -7.06 37.73 -7.32
CA PRO A 484 -6.30 38.61 -8.21
C PRO A 484 -4.78 38.42 -8.12
N VAL A 485 -4.30 37.87 -7.01
CA VAL A 485 -2.89 37.54 -6.74
C VAL A 485 -2.85 36.13 -6.17
N ARG A 486 -1.74 35.41 -6.41
CA ARG A 486 -1.53 34.09 -5.83
C ARG A 486 -1.33 34.22 -4.31
N ASP A 487 -2.16 33.50 -3.56
CA ASP A 487 -2.07 33.37 -2.11
C ASP A 487 -2.31 31.91 -1.72
N ASP A 488 -1.25 31.19 -1.41
CA ASP A 488 -1.30 29.77 -1.09
C ASP A 488 -1.97 29.52 0.28
N GLY A 489 -1.93 30.50 1.20
CA GLY A 489 -2.58 30.43 2.50
C GLY A 489 -4.10 30.58 2.39
N ALA A 490 -4.56 31.47 1.53
CA ALA A 490 -5.97 31.64 1.18
C ALA A 490 -6.46 30.65 0.10
N ARG A 491 -5.56 29.85 -0.48
CA ARG A 491 -5.82 28.94 -1.63
C ARG A 491 -6.40 29.68 -2.84
N GLN A 492 -5.80 30.81 -3.16
CA GLN A 492 -6.22 31.65 -4.29
C GLN A 492 -5.17 31.67 -5.39
N HIS A 493 -5.61 31.58 -6.64
CA HIS A 493 -4.71 31.66 -7.79
C HIS A 493 -5.33 32.47 -8.95
N PRO A 494 -4.59 33.40 -9.57
CA PRO A 494 -5.12 34.29 -10.61
C PRO A 494 -5.49 33.58 -11.92
N MET A 495 -4.94 32.39 -12.13
CA MET A 495 -5.26 31.56 -13.30
C MET A 495 -6.48 30.66 -13.09
N LEU A 496 -7.14 30.68 -11.91
CA LEU A 496 -8.38 29.92 -11.68
C LEU A 496 -9.59 30.65 -12.27
N CYS A 497 -9.52 30.95 -13.57
CA CYS A 497 -10.54 31.64 -14.35
C CYS A 497 -10.79 30.90 -15.68
N PRO A 498 -11.87 31.23 -16.41
CA PRO A 498 -12.11 30.70 -17.74
C PRO A 498 -10.91 30.91 -18.68
N TYR A 499 -10.61 29.91 -19.53
CA TYR A 499 -9.45 29.95 -20.43
C TYR A 499 -9.38 31.21 -21.31
N ALA A 500 -10.54 31.77 -21.68
CA ALA A 500 -10.63 32.98 -22.49
C ALA A 500 -10.02 34.22 -21.80
N GLU A 501 -9.98 34.24 -20.48
CA GLU A 501 -9.50 35.36 -19.66
C GLU A 501 -7.99 35.30 -19.38
N LEU A 502 -7.33 34.20 -19.74
CA LEU A 502 -5.88 34.06 -19.57
C LEU A 502 -5.10 34.94 -20.55
N THR A 503 -3.98 35.49 -20.07
CA THR A 503 -3.03 36.19 -20.94
C THR A 503 -2.34 35.21 -21.91
N PRO A 504 -1.79 35.69 -23.05
CA PRO A 504 -1.04 34.85 -23.97
C PRO A 504 0.10 34.07 -23.29
N GLU A 505 0.81 34.70 -22.35
CA GLU A 505 1.91 34.10 -21.60
C GLU A 505 1.41 32.96 -20.70
N GLN A 506 0.29 33.18 -20.00
CA GLN A 506 -0.34 32.16 -19.14
C GLN A 506 -0.82 30.95 -19.94
N LYS A 507 -1.29 31.15 -21.18
CA LYS A 507 -1.69 30.06 -22.07
C LYS A 507 -0.50 29.21 -22.50
N VAL A 508 0.68 29.81 -22.72
CA VAL A 508 1.91 29.10 -23.08
C VAL A 508 2.36 28.15 -21.96
N GLU A 509 2.13 28.49 -20.69
CA GLU A 509 2.50 27.61 -19.57
C GLU A 509 1.84 26.22 -19.63
N ARG A 510 0.71 26.09 -20.36
CA ARG A 510 0.01 24.80 -20.51
C ARG A 510 0.73 23.84 -21.45
N ASP A 511 1.66 24.33 -22.27
CA ASP A 511 2.45 23.53 -23.21
C ASP A 511 3.39 22.57 -22.48
N ALA A 512 3.91 22.95 -21.30
CA ALA A 512 4.87 22.15 -20.52
C ALA A 512 4.38 20.72 -20.26
N SER A 513 3.07 20.59 -20.03
CA SER A 513 2.40 19.33 -19.73
C SER A 513 2.33 18.38 -20.94
N TRP A 514 2.42 18.91 -22.17
CA TRP A 514 2.42 18.17 -23.43
C TRP A 514 3.84 17.92 -23.93
N GLU A 515 4.76 18.86 -23.70
CA GLU A 515 6.18 18.74 -24.06
C GLU A 515 6.90 17.60 -23.34
N LEU A 516 6.36 17.15 -22.20
CA LEU A 516 6.81 15.95 -21.50
C LEU A 516 6.88 14.72 -22.42
N LEU A 517 5.95 14.57 -23.37
CA LEU A 517 5.94 13.46 -24.32
C LEU A 517 7.26 13.35 -25.10
N GLY A 518 7.89 14.48 -25.41
CA GLY A 518 9.17 14.52 -26.11
C GLY A 518 10.34 14.03 -25.25
N ARG A 519 10.31 14.32 -23.94
CA ARG A 519 11.33 13.79 -23.01
C ARG A 519 11.14 12.32 -22.73
N ILE A 520 9.90 11.86 -22.51
CA ILE A 520 9.60 10.44 -22.32
C ILE A 520 10.05 9.65 -23.56
N PHE A 521 9.82 10.18 -24.76
CA PHE A 521 10.34 9.58 -26.00
C PHE A 521 11.87 9.50 -26.06
N ALA A 522 12.60 10.44 -25.45
CA ALA A 522 14.06 10.42 -25.43
C ALA A 522 14.63 9.44 -24.38
N GLU A 523 13.85 9.07 -23.36
CA GLU A 523 14.24 8.14 -22.30
C GLU A 523 13.84 6.67 -22.57
N LEU A 524 12.76 6.45 -23.32
CA LEU A 524 12.27 5.14 -23.78
C LEU A 524 13.01 4.64 -25.04
#